data_AF-A0A537YD51-F1
#
_entry.id   AF-A0A537YD51-F1
#
_cell.length_a   1.000
_cell.length_b   1.000
_cell.length_c   1.000
_cell.angle_alpha   90.00
_cell.angle_beta   90.00
_cell.angle_gamma   90.00
#
_symmetry.space_group_name_H-M   'P 1'
#
loop_
_entity.id
_entity.type
_entity.pdbx_description
1 polymer ?
#
loop_
_entity_poly.entity_id
_entity_poly.type
_entity_poly.pdbx_seq_one_letter_code
_entity_poly.pdbx_strand_id
1 'polypeptide(L)'
;MPTGKAYEGEGITVYYDGKRCRHFAVADDNVEQPDAPTTIEVRADGPVMMRGDLTLAGPEGPVKETRAAVCGCGKTSNAPFCDGACGCSP
;
A
#
# COMPACT_ATOMS: atom_id res chain seq x y z
N MET A 1 -0.38 8.84 -15.16
CA MET A 1 -1.47 9.68 -14.61
C MET A 1 -2.43 8.76 -13.90
N PRO A 2 -2.86 9.03 -12.66
CA PRO A 2 -3.83 8.15 -12.01
C PRO A 2 -5.14 8.21 -12.81
N THR A 3 -5.54 7.08 -13.39
CA THR A 3 -6.84 6.88 -14.01
C THR A 3 -7.87 6.65 -12.90
N GLY A 4 -8.24 7.71 -12.20
CA GLY A 4 -9.31 7.70 -11.20
C GLY A 4 -10.10 8.99 -11.29
N LYS A 5 -11.44 8.88 -11.34
CA LYS A 5 -12.29 10.06 -11.18
C LYS A 5 -12.40 10.36 -9.69
N ALA A 6 -11.92 11.53 -9.26
CA ALA A 6 -12.29 12.06 -7.96
C ALA A 6 -13.81 12.25 -7.92
N TYR A 7 -14.43 11.93 -6.80
CA TYR A 7 -15.84 12.19 -6.58
C TYR A 7 -16.03 12.73 -5.16
N GLU A 8 -16.97 13.66 -5.02
CA GLU A 8 -17.44 14.12 -3.72
C GLU A 8 -18.56 13.16 -3.30
N GLY A 9 -18.40 12.52 -2.14
CA GLY A 9 -19.38 11.58 -1.61
C GLY A 9 -19.56 11.81 -0.12
N GLU A 10 -20.80 12.09 0.29
CA GLU A 10 -21.21 12.01 1.68
C GLU A 10 -21.01 10.56 2.16
N GLY A 11 -20.41 10.36 3.34
CA GLY A 11 -20.10 9.02 3.87
C GLY A 11 -18.71 8.46 3.53
N ILE A 12 -17.82 9.26 2.92
CA ILE A 12 -16.45 8.82 2.57
C ILE A 12 -15.41 9.53 3.41
N THR A 13 -14.58 8.76 4.11
CA THR A 13 -13.42 9.28 4.85
C THR A 13 -12.13 8.78 4.23
N VAL A 14 -11.22 9.70 3.88
CA VAL A 14 -9.88 9.39 3.38
C VAL A 14 -8.89 9.42 4.53
N TYR A 15 -8.13 8.34 4.68
CA TYR A 15 -7.10 8.16 5.69
C TYR A 15 -5.72 8.09 5.04
N TYR A 16 -4.74 8.64 5.75
CA TYR A 16 -3.33 8.49 5.42
C TYR A 16 -2.60 7.84 6.60
N ASP A 17 -1.94 6.71 6.35
CA ASP A 17 -0.99 6.10 7.27
C ASP A 17 0.43 6.40 6.79
N GLY A 18 1.09 7.36 7.44
CA GLY A 18 2.46 7.76 7.13
C GLY A 18 3.48 6.65 7.38
N LYS A 19 3.24 5.77 8.37
CA LYS A 19 4.11 4.61 8.64
C LYS A 19 3.97 3.51 7.60
N ARG A 20 2.86 3.47 6.87
CA ARG A 20 2.65 2.48 5.80
C ARG A 20 2.72 3.09 4.40
N CYS A 21 3.01 4.40 4.33
CA CYS A 21 2.91 5.23 3.13
C CYS A 21 1.61 5.00 2.34
N ARG A 22 0.50 4.69 3.03
CA ARG A 22 -0.76 4.28 2.40
C ARG A 22 -1.81 5.35 2.52
N HIS A 23 -2.44 5.69 1.39
CA HIS A 23 -3.69 6.43 1.36
C HIS A 23 -4.82 5.43 1.06
N PHE A 24 -5.88 5.47 1.86
CA PHE A 24 -7.05 4.63 1.64
C PHE A 24 -8.33 5.42 1.96
N ALA A 25 -9.36 5.20 1.16
CA ALA A 25 -10.67 5.76 1.40
C ALA A 25 -11.59 4.65 1.92
N VAL A 26 -12.40 4.98 2.90
CA VAL A 26 -13.46 4.12 3.43
C VAL A 26 -14.77 4.83 3.14
N ALA A 27 -15.69 4.12 2.48
CA ALA A 27 -17.05 4.57 2.25
C ALA A 27 -17.97 3.72 3.15
N ASP A 28 -18.65 4.35 4.11
CA ASP A 28 -19.43 3.64 5.15
C ASP A 28 -18.61 2.57 5.90
N ASP A 29 -19.24 1.55 6.49
CA ASP A 29 -18.55 0.41 7.14
C ASP A 29 -17.94 -0.59 6.12
N ASN A 30 -17.64 -0.16 4.89
CA ASN A 30 -17.13 -1.02 3.83
C ASN A 30 -15.60 -1.14 3.90
N VAL A 31 -15.14 -2.17 4.58
CA VAL A 31 -13.72 -2.50 4.73
C VAL A 31 -13.19 -3.18 3.46
N GLU A 32 -12.03 -2.73 2.97
CA GLU A 32 -11.32 -3.37 1.84
C GLU A 32 -11.07 -4.85 2.15
N GLN A 33 -11.50 -5.75 1.25
CA GLN A 33 -11.29 -7.20 1.39
C GLN A 33 -10.00 -7.63 0.69
N PRO A 34 -9.28 -8.65 1.20
CA PRO A 34 -8.09 -9.18 0.56
C PRO A 34 -8.43 -9.92 -0.74
N ASP A 35 -7.60 -9.74 -1.77
CA ASP A 35 -7.71 -10.52 -3.01
C ASP A 35 -7.36 -12.00 -2.74
N ALA A 36 -8.06 -12.92 -3.44
CA ALA A 36 -7.70 -14.33 -3.52
C ALA A 36 -7.81 -14.78 -5.00
N PRO A 37 -6.71 -15.18 -5.65
CA PRO A 37 -5.38 -15.43 -5.10
C PRO A 37 -4.58 -14.15 -4.81
N THR A 38 -3.57 -14.28 -3.93
CA THR A 38 -2.57 -13.23 -3.71
C THR A 38 -1.79 -12.96 -5.00
N THR A 39 -1.71 -11.70 -5.39
CA THR A 39 -0.97 -11.25 -6.57
C THR A 39 0.27 -10.45 -6.15
N ILE A 40 1.40 -10.71 -6.81
CA ILE A 40 2.67 -10.02 -6.60
C ILE A 40 3.18 -9.52 -7.97
N GLU A 41 3.48 -8.23 -8.05
CA GLU A 41 4.06 -7.58 -9.22
C GLU A 41 5.39 -6.94 -8.83
N VAL A 42 6.48 -7.38 -9.45
CA VAL A 42 7.82 -6.80 -9.25
C VAL A 42 8.06 -5.77 -10.34
N ARG A 43 8.28 -4.52 -9.95
CA ARG A 43 8.61 -3.43 -10.87
C ARG A 43 10.12 -3.25 -10.92
N ALA A 44 10.68 -3.13 -12.13
CA ALA A 44 12.13 -3.04 -12.35
C ALA A 44 12.77 -1.86 -11.59
N ASP A 45 12.07 -0.71 -11.55
CA ASP A 45 12.53 0.52 -10.88
C ASP A 45 11.51 1.01 -9.83
N GLY A 46 10.84 0.06 -9.17
CA GLY A 46 9.70 0.35 -8.31
C GLY A 46 9.63 -0.54 -7.06
N PRO A 47 8.65 -0.28 -6.18
CA PRO A 47 8.30 -1.22 -5.13
C PRO A 47 7.82 -2.56 -5.71
N VAL A 48 7.90 -3.61 -4.88
CA VAL A 48 7.16 -4.84 -5.11
C VAL A 48 5.73 -4.61 -4.66
N MET A 49 4.79 -4.65 -5.60
CA MET A 49 3.37 -4.45 -5.34
C MET A 49 2.73 -5.78 -4.98
N MET A 50 2.02 -5.83 -3.86
CA MET A 50 1.33 -7.02 -3.38
C MET A 50 -0.15 -6.72 -3.12
N ARG A 51 -1.04 -7.66 -3.45
CA ARG A 51 -2.46 -7.65 -3.06
C ARG A 51 -2.87 -9.05 -2.59
N GLY A 52 -3.54 -9.15 -1.44
CA GLY A 52 -3.99 -10.41 -0.86
C GLY A 52 -4.13 -10.34 0.66
N ASP A 53 -4.27 -11.48 1.35
CA ASP A 53 -4.19 -11.52 2.82
C ASP A 53 -2.72 -11.55 3.25
N LEU A 54 -2.15 -10.36 3.49
CA LEU A 54 -0.71 -10.19 3.71
C LEU A 54 -0.39 -10.07 5.19
N THR A 55 0.70 -10.73 5.61
CA THR A 55 1.39 -10.45 6.87
C THR A 55 2.84 -10.11 6.56
N LEU A 56 3.21 -8.85 6.78
CA LEU A 56 4.54 -8.32 6.48
C LEU A 56 5.36 -8.21 7.76
N ALA A 57 6.58 -8.75 7.75
CA ALA A 57 7.51 -8.55 8.86
C ALA A 57 8.09 -7.13 8.82
N GLY A 58 7.97 -6.40 9.93
CA GLY A 58 8.55 -5.08 10.10
C GLY A 58 9.34 -4.96 11.41
N PRO A 59 10.09 -3.85 11.59
CA PRO A 59 10.89 -3.61 12.78
C PRO A 59 10.04 -3.43 14.05
N GLU A 60 8.79 -2.98 13.93
CA GLU A 60 7.82 -2.88 15.04
C GLU A 60 7.03 -4.19 15.24
N GLY A 61 7.31 -5.24 14.47
CA GLY A 61 6.57 -6.50 14.46
C GLY A 61 5.79 -6.74 13.16
N PRO A 62 5.02 -7.84 13.07
CA PRO A 62 4.24 -8.17 11.90
C PRO A 62 3.05 -7.21 11.70
N VAL A 63 2.80 -6.80 10.45
CA VAL A 63 1.69 -5.92 10.05
C VAL A 63 0.78 -6.66 9.09
N LYS A 64 -0.54 -6.61 9.33
CA LYS A 64 -1.56 -7.13 8.42
C LYS A 64 -1.99 -6.09 7.40
N GLU A 65 -2.07 -6.49 6.14
CA GLU A 65 -2.46 -5.63 5.02
C GLU A 65 -3.24 -6.39 3.95
N THR A 66 -4.09 -5.68 3.20
CA THR A 66 -4.77 -6.22 1.99
C THR A 66 -4.00 -5.89 0.71
N ARG A 67 -3.15 -4.86 0.76
CA ARG A 67 -2.24 -4.45 -0.31
C ARG A 67 -1.04 -3.69 0.25
N ALA A 68 0.11 -3.83 -0.39
CA ALA A 68 1.33 -3.15 0.04
C ALA A 68 2.27 -2.83 -1.12
N ALA A 69 2.99 -1.72 -0.98
CA ALA A 69 4.17 -1.40 -1.77
C ALA A 69 5.41 -1.68 -0.90
N VAL A 70 6.07 -2.82 -1.14
CA VAL A 70 7.22 -3.27 -0.36
C VAL A 70 8.50 -2.77 -0.99
N CYS A 71 9.45 -2.34 -0.16
CA CYS A 71 10.74 -1.86 -0.63
C CYS A 71 11.58 -3.01 -1.21
N GLY A 72 11.96 -2.90 -2.49
CA GLY A 72 12.92 -3.82 -3.13
C GLY A 72 14.38 -3.34 -3.12
N CYS A 73 14.63 -2.05 -2.83
CA CYS A 73 15.96 -1.43 -3.00
C CYS A 73 16.81 -1.32 -1.73
N GLY A 74 16.21 -1.61 -0.56
CA GLY A 74 16.89 -1.53 0.74
C GLY A 74 17.19 -0.12 1.28
N LYS A 75 16.74 0.94 0.60
CA LYS A 75 17.01 2.34 1.02
C LYS A 75 15.88 2.99 1.84
N THR A 76 14.78 2.25 2.07
CA THR A 76 13.63 2.78 2.80
C THR A 76 14.00 3.08 4.25
N SER A 77 13.57 4.23 4.74
CA SER A 77 13.53 4.56 6.16
C SER A 77 12.29 3.99 6.86
N ASN A 78 11.37 3.43 6.07
CA ASN A 78 10.06 2.99 6.49
C ASN A 78 9.83 1.48 6.26
N ALA A 79 10.86 0.67 6.53
CA ALA A 79 10.81 -0.77 6.31
C ALA A 79 9.60 -1.42 7.02
N PRO A 80 8.87 -2.35 6.37
CA PRO A 80 9.16 -2.97 5.06
C PRO A 80 8.62 -2.19 3.84
N PHE A 81 7.93 -1.08 4.06
CA PHE A 81 7.24 -0.32 3.02
C PHE A 81 8.20 0.53 2.18
N CYS A 82 7.84 0.78 0.93
CA CYS A 82 8.56 1.71 0.08
C CYS A 82 8.17 3.15 0.39
N ASP A 83 9.16 4.01 0.60
CA ASP A 83 9.02 5.46 0.82
C ASP A 83 9.53 6.29 -0.38
N GLY A 84 9.89 5.64 -1.48
CA GLY A 84 10.40 6.30 -2.68
C GLY A 84 11.87 6.76 -2.59
N ALA A 85 12.61 6.42 -1.53
CA ALA A 85 13.99 6.89 -1.31
C ALA A 85 14.98 6.57 -2.47
N CYS A 86 14.64 5.62 -3.35
CA CYS A 86 15.46 5.24 -4.50
C CYS A 86 15.20 6.04 -5.79
N GLY A 87 14.27 7.01 -5.77
CA GLY A 87 13.76 7.62 -7.01
C GLY A 87 12.83 6.69 -7.77
N CYS A 88 12.10 5.84 -7.04
CA CYS A 88 11.33 4.74 -7.61
C CYS A 88 10.15 5.30 -8.44
N SER A 89 9.92 4.76 -9.65
CA SER A 89 8.85 5.23 -10.54
C SER A 89 7.47 4.77 -10.03
N PRO A 90 6.45 5.64 -9.99
CA PRO A 90 5.09 5.29 -9.56
C PRO A 90 4.38 4.33 -10.52
#